data_AF-A0AAP5I972-F1
#
_entry.id   AF-A0AAP5I972-F1
#
_cell.length_a   1.000
_cell.length_b   1.000
_cell.length_c   1.000
_cell.angle_alpha   90.00
_cell.angle_beta   90.00
_cell.angle_gamma   90.00
#
_symmetry.space_group_name_H-M   'P 1'
#
loop_
_entity.id
_entity.type
_entity.pdbx_description
1 polymer ?
#
loop_
_entity_poly.entity_id
_entity_poly.type
_entity_poly.pdbx_seq_one_letter_code
_entity_poly.pdbx_strand_id
1 'polypeptide(L)'
;MSPDEIEVALQAAFFRCDAASCPLTDTQKDILLEVVERIKDQSNLGLSDVDNPLDELTLEELEAFLQFVKAQEEQNSSWKAQLLNDWFQQNETGAVQFIRKQYGLQWLSRLETYHFDKFLTQNVPKLKVGDRIEVCSALWEWVQENGPCQPEWFVCTVIHLNEINNDDYSSTNCIIRFETGAEYEIQGIYEWNQYNWRRAKN
;
A
#
# COMPACT_ATOMS: atom_id res chain seq x y z
N MET A 1 -4.93 19.18 17.91
CA MET A 1 -6.13 19.07 18.76
C MET A 1 -6.02 17.77 19.51
N SER A 2 -6.27 17.78 20.82
CA SER A 2 -6.31 16.53 21.58
C SER A 2 -7.64 15.80 21.31
N PRO A 3 -7.68 14.47 21.44
CA PRO A 3 -8.93 13.70 21.32
C PRO A 3 -10.03 14.22 22.26
N ASP A 4 -9.65 14.73 23.43
CA ASP A 4 -10.57 15.33 24.40
C ASP A 4 -11.21 16.63 23.89
N GLU A 5 -10.48 17.43 23.09
CA GLU A 5 -11.04 18.64 22.45
C GLU A 5 -12.05 18.28 21.36
N ILE A 6 -11.84 17.15 20.67
CA ILE A 6 -12.74 16.65 19.61
C ILE A 6 -14.05 16.15 20.24
N GLU A 7 -13.99 15.42 21.35
CA GLU A 7 -15.17 14.94 22.07
C GLU A 7 -16.04 16.11 22.58
N VAL A 8 -15.42 17.13 23.17
CA VAL A 8 -16.12 18.34 23.65
C VAL A 8 -16.75 19.11 22.48
N ALA A 9 -16.06 19.22 21.34
CA ALA A 9 -16.61 19.85 20.14
C ALA A 9 -17.79 19.07 19.53
N LEU A 10 -17.72 17.74 19.56
CA LEU A 10 -18.76 16.85 19.07
C LEU A 10 -20.03 16.93 19.93
N GLN A 11 -19.88 16.92 21.26
CA GLN A 11 -20.99 17.15 22.19
C GLN A 11 -21.62 18.53 21.98
N ALA A 12 -20.82 19.59 21.81
CA ALA A 12 -21.33 20.92 21.50
C ALA A 12 -22.07 20.98 20.15
N ALA A 13 -21.64 20.20 19.16
CA ALA A 13 -22.34 20.07 17.88
C ALA A 13 -23.69 19.36 18.03
N PHE A 14 -23.78 18.31 18.86
CA PHE A 14 -25.06 17.64 19.16
C PHE A 14 -26.08 18.59 19.78
N PHE A 15 -25.67 19.41 20.75
CA PHE A 15 -26.54 20.42 21.34
C PHE A 15 -27.01 21.46 20.32
N ARG A 16 -26.15 21.84 19.36
CA ARG A 16 -26.52 22.76 18.28
C ARG A 16 -27.47 22.12 17.25
N CYS A 17 -27.30 20.84 16.95
CA CYS A 17 -28.21 20.08 16.09
C CYS A 17 -29.59 19.90 16.72
N ASP A 18 -29.65 19.64 18.03
CA ASP A 18 -30.89 19.56 18.79
C ASP A 18 -31.60 20.94 18.81
N ALA A 19 -30.87 22.04 18.99
CA ALA A 19 -31.40 23.40 18.90
C ALA A 19 -31.86 23.79 17.48
N ALA A 20 -31.27 23.20 16.44
CA ALA A 20 -31.61 23.43 15.04
C ALA A 20 -32.80 22.57 14.55
N SER A 21 -33.49 21.84 15.45
CA SER A 21 -34.61 20.94 15.12
C SER A 21 -34.25 19.78 14.18
N CYS A 22 -32.97 19.40 14.14
CA CYS A 22 -32.47 18.18 13.47
C CYS A 22 -31.80 17.27 14.52
N PRO A 23 -32.58 16.66 15.42
CA PRO A 23 -32.02 15.80 16.46
C PRO A 23 -31.41 14.55 15.81
N LEU A 24 -30.14 14.31 16.10
CA LEU A 24 -29.49 13.03 15.83
C LEU A 24 -30.10 11.98 16.76
N THR A 25 -30.37 10.78 16.23
CA THR A 25 -30.84 9.68 17.08
C THR A 25 -29.73 9.24 18.04
N ASP A 26 -30.09 8.69 19.20
CA ASP A 26 -29.13 8.26 20.21
C ASP A 26 -28.10 7.27 19.62
N THR A 27 -28.54 6.39 18.72
CA THR A 27 -27.67 5.47 17.97
C THR A 27 -26.64 6.20 17.09
N GLN A 28 -26.99 7.34 16.49
CA GLN A 28 -26.04 8.12 15.68
C GLN A 28 -25.03 8.86 16.55
N LYS A 29 -25.46 9.32 17.74
CA LYS A 29 -24.57 9.94 18.73
C LYS A 29 -23.56 8.91 19.26
N ASP A 30 -24.02 7.69 19.56
CA ASP A 30 -23.16 6.59 20.02
C ASP A 30 -22.14 6.17 18.96
N ILE A 31 -22.54 6.04 17.69
CA ILE A 31 -21.61 5.71 16.59
C ILE A 31 -20.52 6.79 16.46
N LEU A 32 -20.89 8.07 16.55
CA LEU A 32 -19.93 9.16 16.40
C LEU A 32 -18.96 9.24 17.60
N LEU A 33 -19.40 8.89 18.81
CA LEU A 33 -18.53 8.78 19.98
C LEU A 33 -17.59 7.57 19.87
N GLU A 34 -18.09 6.42 19.42
CA GLU A 34 -17.26 5.22 19.20
C GLU A 34 -16.14 5.47 18.18
N VAL A 35 -16.42 6.27 17.13
CA VAL A 35 -15.40 6.66 16.14
C VAL A 35 -14.31 7.55 16.75
N VAL A 36 -14.68 8.46 17.65
CA VAL A 36 -13.70 9.33 18.35
C VAL A 36 -12.86 8.54 19.34
N GLU A 37 -13.44 7.58 20.07
CA GLU A 37 -12.70 6.66 20.93
C GLU A 37 -11.71 5.80 20.14
N ARG A 38 -12.10 5.28 18.96
CA ARG A 38 -11.16 4.57 18.08
C ARG A 38 -10.00 5.45 17.62
N ILE A 39 -10.25 6.72 17.32
CA ILE A 39 -9.19 7.68 16.94
C ILE A 39 -8.27 7.97 18.14
N LYS A 40 -8.80 7.97 19.37
CA LYS A 40 -8.04 8.11 20.62
C LYS A 40 -7.18 6.88 20.91
N ASP A 41 -7.69 5.68 20.63
CA ASP A 41 -6.94 4.43 20.75
C ASP A 41 -5.85 4.33 19.66
N GLN A 42 -6.14 4.78 18.44
CA GLN A 42 -5.17 4.85 17.35
C GLN A 42 -4.09 5.92 17.56
N SER A 43 -4.33 6.93 18.41
CA SER A 43 -3.33 7.95 18.74
C SER A 43 -2.48 7.62 19.98
N ASN A 44 -2.95 6.71 20.85
CA ASN A 44 -2.19 6.20 21.99
C ASN A 44 -1.45 4.88 21.72
N LEU A 45 -1.86 4.12 20.70
CA LEU A 45 -0.93 3.20 20.04
C LEU A 45 0.02 4.05 19.21
N GLY A 46 1.25 4.23 19.69
CA GLY A 46 2.37 4.30 18.74
C GLY A 46 2.20 3.15 17.73
N LEU A 47 2.49 3.41 16.46
CA LEU A 47 2.41 2.52 15.30
C LEU A 47 3.23 1.22 15.49
N SER A 48 2.93 0.48 16.54
CA SER A 48 3.50 -0.79 16.88
C SER A 48 2.62 -1.82 16.18
N ASP A 49 3.13 -2.33 15.06
CA ASP A 49 2.72 -3.61 14.50
C ASP A 49 1.19 -3.78 14.39
N VAL A 50 0.58 -3.02 13.47
CA VAL A 50 -0.69 -3.50 12.92
C VAL A 50 -0.34 -4.70 12.05
N ASP A 51 -0.45 -5.90 12.61
CA ASP A 51 -0.34 -7.18 11.91
C ASP A 51 -0.94 -7.03 10.51
N ASN A 52 -0.10 -7.21 9.48
CA ASN A 52 -0.53 -7.10 8.11
C ASN A 52 -1.68 -8.10 7.93
N PRO A 53 -2.90 -7.69 7.57
CA PRO A 53 -4.04 -8.59 7.43
C PRO A 53 -3.80 -9.66 6.37
N LEU A 54 -2.83 -9.46 5.47
CA LEU A 54 -2.36 -10.48 4.54
C LEU A 54 -1.54 -11.59 5.21
N ASP A 55 -0.87 -11.34 6.33
CA ASP A 55 -0.18 -12.39 7.12
C ASP A 55 -1.18 -13.32 7.83
N GLU A 56 -2.46 -12.92 7.95
CA GLU A 56 -3.54 -13.79 8.45
C GLU A 56 -3.96 -14.87 7.42
N LEU A 57 -3.54 -14.75 6.16
CA LEU A 57 -3.83 -15.70 5.07
C LEU A 57 -2.87 -16.87 5.10
N THR A 58 -3.33 -18.06 4.71
CA THR A 58 -2.41 -19.14 4.38
C THR A 58 -1.61 -18.81 3.11
N LEU A 59 -0.43 -19.41 2.95
CA LEU A 59 0.46 -19.15 1.82
C LEU A 59 -0.21 -19.41 0.46
N GLU A 60 -1.07 -20.43 0.38
CA GLU A 60 -1.86 -20.78 -0.81
C GLU A 60 -2.97 -19.75 -1.10
N GLU A 61 -3.66 -19.28 -0.07
CA GLU A 61 -4.72 -18.26 -0.18
C GLU A 61 -4.14 -16.89 -0.55
N LEU A 62 -2.99 -16.55 0.03
CA LEU A 62 -2.25 -15.33 -0.28
C LEU A 62 -1.80 -15.32 -1.74
N GLU A 63 -1.23 -16.41 -2.24
CA GLU A 63 -0.81 -16.51 -3.64
C GLU A 63 -2.01 -16.38 -4.60
N ALA A 64 -3.13 -17.06 -4.29
CA ALA A 64 -4.36 -16.95 -5.05
C ALA A 64 -4.93 -15.51 -5.05
N PHE A 65 -4.85 -14.81 -3.93
CA PHE A 65 -5.28 -13.42 -3.82
C PHE A 65 -4.39 -12.47 -4.60
N LEU A 66 -3.07 -12.59 -4.49
CA LEU A 66 -2.13 -11.77 -5.24
C LEU A 66 -2.25 -11.97 -6.74
N GLN A 67 -2.43 -13.22 -7.20
CA GLN A 67 -2.70 -13.51 -8.60
C GLN A 67 -4.00 -12.87 -9.08
N PHE A 68 -5.06 -12.89 -8.26
CA PHE A 68 -6.31 -12.21 -8.58
C PHE A 68 -6.12 -10.69 -8.68
N VAL A 69 -5.48 -10.06 -7.69
CA VAL A 69 -5.20 -8.61 -7.69
C VAL A 69 -4.42 -8.22 -8.94
N LYS A 70 -3.34 -8.94 -9.26
CA LYS A 70 -2.53 -8.70 -10.45
C LYS A 70 -3.32 -8.83 -11.75
N ALA A 71 -4.13 -9.88 -11.89
CA ALA A 71 -4.95 -10.10 -13.08
C ALA A 71 -5.99 -8.98 -13.30
N GLN A 72 -6.44 -8.34 -12.23
CA GLN A 72 -7.39 -7.22 -12.29
C GLN A 72 -6.70 -5.88 -12.56
N GLU A 73 -5.50 -5.67 -12.00
CA GLU A 73 -4.67 -4.50 -12.29
C GLU A 73 -4.22 -4.49 -13.76
N GLU A 74 -3.87 -5.65 -14.34
CA GLU A 74 -3.59 -5.77 -15.78
C GLU A 74 -4.80 -5.40 -16.65
N GLN A 75 -6.01 -5.52 -16.12
CA GLN A 75 -7.26 -5.11 -16.77
C GLN A 75 -7.69 -3.68 -16.42
N ASN A 76 -6.82 -2.88 -15.79
CA ASN A 76 -7.10 -1.53 -15.29
C ASN A 76 -8.37 -1.44 -14.43
N SER A 77 -8.71 -2.54 -13.75
CA SER A 77 -9.92 -2.65 -12.94
C SER A 77 -9.56 -2.63 -11.47
N SER A 78 -10.37 -1.93 -10.66
CA SER A 78 -10.22 -1.98 -9.20
C SER A 78 -10.61 -3.39 -8.71
N TRP A 79 -9.61 -4.18 -8.32
CA TRP A 79 -9.80 -5.52 -7.77
C TRP A 79 -10.78 -5.52 -6.59
N LYS A 80 -10.75 -4.47 -5.76
CA LYS A 80 -11.62 -4.28 -4.60
C LYS A 80 -13.08 -4.10 -5.02
N ALA A 81 -13.33 -3.29 -6.05
CA ALA A 81 -14.68 -3.08 -6.57
C ALA A 81 -15.26 -4.35 -7.20
N GLN A 82 -14.45 -5.10 -7.96
CA GLN A 82 -14.89 -6.36 -8.55
C GLN A 82 -15.18 -7.43 -7.49
N LEU A 83 -14.29 -7.57 -6.50
CA LEU A 83 -14.48 -8.52 -5.40
C LEU A 83 -15.76 -8.21 -4.61
N LEU A 84 -16.06 -6.94 -4.36
CA LEU A 84 -17.30 -6.50 -3.70
C LEU A 84 -18.54 -6.72 -4.59
N ASN A 85 -18.43 -6.46 -5.89
CA ASN A 85 -19.52 -6.68 -6.84
C ASN A 85 -19.86 -8.16 -6.97
N ASP A 86 -18.85 -9.03 -7.08
CA ASP A 86 -19.05 -10.48 -7.12
C ASP A 86 -19.65 -11.00 -5.82
N TRP A 87 -19.23 -10.45 -4.69
CA TRP A 87 -19.81 -10.75 -3.38
C TRP A 87 -21.30 -10.43 -3.34
N PHE A 88 -21.69 -9.26 -3.86
CA PHE A 88 -23.09 -8.82 -3.92
C PHE A 88 -23.92 -9.68 -4.87
N GLN A 89 -23.35 -10.09 -6.00
CA GLN A 89 -24.01 -10.93 -7.00
C GLN A 89 -24.04 -12.43 -6.62
N GLN A 90 -23.45 -12.81 -5.49
CA GLN A 90 -23.26 -14.19 -5.06
C GLN A 90 -22.48 -15.07 -6.07
N ASN A 91 -21.69 -14.45 -6.94
CA ASN A 91 -20.87 -15.18 -7.89
C ASN A 91 -19.72 -15.89 -7.16
N GLU A 92 -19.38 -17.10 -7.62
CA GLU A 92 -18.21 -17.80 -7.12
C GLU A 92 -16.95 -17.24 -7.76
N THR A 93 -16.34 -16.23 -7.15
CA THR A 93 -14.99 -15.79 -7.51
C THR A 93 -14.01 -16.88 -7.03
N GLY A 94 -13.90 -17.96 -7.80
CA GLY A 94 -13.37 -19.26 -7.35
C GLY A 94 -12.03 -19.22 -6.61
N ALA A 95 -11.11 -18.35 -7.03
CA ALA A 95 -9.79 -18.23 -6.41
C ALA A 95 -9.78 -17.46 -5.07
N VAL A 96 -10.77 -16.61 -4.80
CA VAL A 96 -10.81 -15.69 -3.63
C VAL A 96 -12.07 -15.86 -2.79
N GLN A 97 -12.81 -16.96 -3.01
CA GLN A 97 -14.03 -17.29 -2.28
C GLN A 97 -13.77 -17.50 -0.77
N PHE A 98 -12.53 -17.83 -0.39
CA PHE A 98 -12.11 -17.98 1.00
C PHE A 98 -12.23 -16.65 1.79
N ILE A 99 -11.99 -15.50 1.14
CA ILE A 99 -12.16 -14.17 1.76
C ILE A 99 -13.60 -13.99 2.23
N ARG A 100 -14.56 -14.46 1.43
CA ARG A 100 -15.98 -14.43 1.77
C ARG A 100 -16.38 -15.42 2.86
N LYS A 101 -15.79 -16.61 2.86
CA LYS A 101 -16.16 -17.68 3.80
C LYS A 101 -15.52 -17.52 5.18
N GLN A 102 -14.31 -16.98 5.26
CA GLN A 102 -13.51 -16.97 6.48
C GLN A 102 -13.27 -15.58 7.07
N TYR A 103 -13.03 -14.55 6.23
CA TYR A 103 -12.52 -13.25 6.71
C TYR A 103 -13.56 -12.13 6.71
N GLY A 104 -14.51 -12.13 5.76
CA GLY A 104 -15.58 -11.15 5.72
C GLY A 104 -15.18 -9.77 5.16
N LEU A 105 -16.14 -8.86 5.07
CA LEU A 105 -15.95 -7.50 4.55
C LEU A 105 -15.06 -6.63 5.47
N GLN A 106 -15.05 -6.93 6.77
CA GLN A 106 -14.25 -6.19 7.75
C GLN A 106 -12.74 -6.37 7.50
N TRP A 107 -12.30 -7.58 7.15
CA TRP A 107 -10.92 -7.83 6.75
C TRP A 107 -10.53 -7.07 5.47
N LEU A 108 -11.42 -7.05 4.48
CA LEU A 108 -11.24 -6.33 3.23
C LEU A 108 -11.16 -4.80 3.42
N SER A 109 -11.80 -4.28 4.47
CA SER A 109 -11.72 -2.87 4.85
C SER A 109 -10.39 -2.49 5.52
N ARG A 110 -9.72 -3.45 6.17
CA ARG A 110 -8.38 -3.30 6.76
C ARG A 110 -7.27 -3.34 5.72
N LEU A 111 -7.54 -3.91 4.53
CA LEU A 111 -6.58 -3.94 3.44
C LEU A 111 -6.41 -2.55 2.83
N GLU A 112 -5.15 -2.13 2.82
CA GLU A 112 -4.63 -0.90 2.24
C GLU A 112 -3.50 -1.25 1.26
N THR A 113 -3.23 -0.37 0.30
CA THR A 113 -2.23 -0.60 -0.75
C THR A 113 -0.84 -0.91 -0.19
N TYR A 114 -0.46 -0.27 0.92
CA TYR A 114 0.85 -0.48 1.56
C TYR A 114 1.05 -1.90 2.11
N HIS A 115 -0.03 -2.64 2.40
CA HIS A 115 0.07 -4.02 2.88
C HIS A 115 0.59 -4.96 1.79
N PHE A 116 0.34 -4.64 0.52
CA PHE A 116 0.79 -5.41 -0.63
C PHE A 116 2.28 -5.20 -0.93
N ASP A 117 2.86 -4.07 -0.51
CA ASP A 117 4.27 -3.74 -0.76
C ASP A 117 5.22 -4.80 -0.19
N LYS A 118 4.88 -5.39 0.98
CA LYS A 118 5.63 -6.52 1.57
C LYS A 118 5.75 -7.72 0.63
N PHE A 119 4.67 -8.02 -0.10
CA PHE A 119 4.58 -9.20 -0.97
C PHE A 119 5.01 -8.92 -2.41
N LEU A 120 4.90 -7.66 -2.86
CA LEU A 120 5.55 -7.19 -4.06
C LEU A 120 7.07 -7.32 -3.89
N THR A 121 7.61 -6.90 -2.75
CA THR A 121 9.05 -6.95 -2.45
C THR A 121 9.59 -8.38 -2.40
N GLN A 122 8.80 -9.36 -1.92
CA GLN A 122 9.23 -10.77 -1.88
C GLN A 122 9.34 -11.41 -3.26
N ASN A 123 8.56 -10.97 -4.24
CA ASN A 123 8.63 -11.45 -5.62
C ASN A 123 9.63 -10.67 -6.49
N VAL A 124 10.22 -9.58 -5.97
CA VAL A 124 11.29 -8.88 -6.67
C VAL A 124 12.58 -9.67 -6.49
N PRO A 125 13.19 -10.16 -7.57
CA PRO A 125 14.44 -10.92 -7.46
C PRO A 125 15.55 -10.00 -6.98
N LYS A 126 15.96 -10.17 -5.71
CA LYS A 126 17.04 -9.40 -5.06
C LYS A 126 18.23 -9.22 -5.99
N LEU A 127 18.61 -7.97 -6.22
CA LEU A 127 19.78 -7.58 -6.97
C LEU A 127 21.05 -8.03 -6.25
N LYS A 128 22.07 -8.35 -7.04
CA LYS A 128 23.43 -8.60 -6.55
C LYS A 128 24.40 -7.61 -7.18
N VAL A 129 25.49 -7.34 -6.48
CA VAL A 129 26.60 -6.58 -7.04
C VAL A 129 27.12 -7.33 -8.28
N GLY A 130 27.17 -6.63 -9.40
CA GLY A 130 27.49 -7.17 -10.73
C GLY A 130 26.28 -7.42 -11.63
N ASP A 131 25.05 -7.34 -11.11
CA ASP A 131 23.85 -7.49 -11.94
C ASP A 131 23.70 -6.30 -12.90
N ARG A 132 23.27 -6.61 -14.13
CA ARG A 132 22.90 -5.61 -15.14
C ARG A 132 21.42 -5.30 -15.03
N ILE A 133 21.10 -4.03 -14.80
CA ILE A 133 19.74 -3.53 -14.71
C ILE A 133 19.54 -2.37 -15.68
N GLU A 134 18.29 -2.18 -16.09
CA GLU A 134 17.86 -0.98 -16.80
C GLU A 134 17.16 -0.07 -15.80
N VAL A 135 17.57 1.20 -15.80
CA VAL A 135 17.01 2.24 -14.92
C VAL A 135 16.34 3.33 -15.75
N CYS A 136 15.20 3.79 -15.28
CA CYS A 136 14.39 4.79 -15.95
C CYS A 136 14.93 6.20 -15.68
N SER A 137 14.90 7.07 -16.70
CA SER A 137 15.26 8.49 -16.56
C SER A 137 14.43 9.22 -15.52
N ALA A 138 13.23 8.73 -15.20
CA ALA A 138 12.37 9.24 -14.14
C ALA A 138 13.03 9.28 -12.74
N LEU A 139 14.15 8.56 -12.53
CA LEU A 139 14.90 8.58 -11.27
C LEU A 139 15.65 9.90 -11.01
N TRP A 140 15.97 10.65 -12.06
CA TRP A 140 16.78 11.87 -11.96
C TRP A 140 16.23 13.02 -12.81
N GLU A 141 15.38 12.72 -13.79
CA GLU A 141 14.62 13.70 -14.55
C GLU A 141 13.15 13.65 -14.15
N TRP A 142 12.54 14.82 -14.00
CA TRP A 142 11.09 14.93 -13.84
C TRP A 142 10.42 14.57 -15.17
N VAL A 143 10.16 13.28 -15.38
CA VAL A 143 9.43 12.77 -16.54
C VAL A 143 7.95 12.66 -16.18
N GLN A 144 7.08 13.35 -16.92
CA GLN A 144 5.63 13.21 -16.77
C GLN A 144 5.14 11.99 -17.57
N GLU A 145 4.35 11.09 -16.97
CA GLU A 145 3.78 9.91 -17.63
C GLU A 145 3.01 10.23 -18.93
N ASN A 146 2.44 11.45 -19.04
CA ASN A 146 1.71 11.93 -20.21
C ASN A 146 2.38 13.14 -20.91
N GLY A 147 3.69 13.32 -20.68
CA GLY A 147 4.48 14.39 -21.31
C GLY A 147 4.97 14.02 -22.72
N PRO A 148 5.46 15.01 -23.50
CA PRO A 148 6.07 14.75 -24.81
C PRO A 148 7.39 13.98 -24.76
N CYS A 149 8.00 13.84 -23.57
CA CYS A 149 9.22 13.08 -23.35
C CYS A 149 8.86 11.72 -22.75
N GLN A 150 9.12 10.64 -23.50
CA GLN A 150 8.92 9.28 -22.99
C GLN A 150 10.05 8.92 -22.01
N PRO A 151 9.77 8.11 -20.98
CA PRO A 151 10.80 7.59 -20.09
C PRO A 151 11.82 6.76 -20.86
N GLU A 152 13.09 7.15 -20.78
CA GLU A 152 14.21 6.42 -21.38
C GLU A 152 14.80 5.43 -20.37
N TRP A 153 15.21 4.27 -20.86
CA TRP A 153 15.79 3.20 -20.03
C TRP A 153 17.27 3.08 -20.32
N PHE A 154 18.09 3.20 -19.28
CA PHE A 154 19.54 3.16 -19.37
C PHE A 154 20.08 1.89 -18.73
N VAL A 155 20.95 1.18 -19.47
CA VAL A 155 21.64 0.00 -18.94
C VAL A 155 22.74 0.44 -17.98
N CYS A 156 22.74 -0.15 -16.79
CA CYS A 156 23.75 0.08 -15.77
C CYS A 156 24.08 -1.21 -15.02
N THR A 157 25.20 -1.19 -14.31
CA THR A 157 25.67 -2.31 -13.48
C THR A 157 25.58 -1.93 -12.01
N VAL A 158 25.01 -2.80 -11.19
CA VAL A 158 24.98 -2.63 -9.74
C VAL A 158 26.40 -2.78 -9.19
N ILE A 159 26.95 -1.73 -8.57
CA ILE A 159 28.28 -1.76 -7.97
C ILE A 159 28.24 -1.88 -6.45
N HIS A 160 27.15 -1.44 -5.82
CA HIS A 160 27.00 -1.55 -4.36
C HIS A 160 25.53 -1.64 -3.96
N LEU A 161 25.25 -2.34 -2.87
CA LEU A 161 23.94 -2.42 -2.23
C LEU A 161 24.16 -2.18 -0.74
N ASN A 162 23.41 -1.24 -0.18
CA ASN A 162 23.48 -0.87 1.22
C ASN A 162 22.09 -0.99 1.84
N GLU A 163 21.93 -1.95 2.75
CA GLU A 163 20.69 -2.12 3.50
C GLU A 163 20.75 -1.23 4.74
N ILE A 164 19.87 -0.24 4.80
CA ILE A 164 19.67 0.62 5.95
C ILE A 164 18.54 -0.01 6.75
N ASN A 165 18.85 -0.53 7.93
CA ASN A 165 17.85 -1.05 8.85
C ASN A 165 17.70 -0.07 10.01
N ASN A 166 16.56 0.60 10.08
CA ASN A 166 16.15 1.42 11.21
C ASN A 166 15.05 0.65 11.95
N ASP A 167 14.96 0.78 13.28
CA ASP A 167 14.06 -0.02 14.11
C ASP A 167 12.58 -0.01 13.62
N ASP A 168 12.17 1.03 12.89
CA ASP A 168 10.82 1.18 12.32
C ASP A 168 10.74 1.01 10.78
N TYR A 169 11.87 0.98 10.05
CA TYR A 169 11.86 0.86 8.58
C TYR A 169 13.19 0.32 8.04
N SER A 170 13.13 -0.69 7.15
CA SER A 170 14.28 -1.12 6.36
C SER A 170 14.18 -0.57 4.94
N SER A 171 15.24 0.03 4.45
CA SER A 171 15.34 0.55 3.08
C SER A 171 16.64 0.14 2.44
N THR A 172 16.62 -0.26 1.17
CA THR A 172 17.85 -0.62 0.46
C THR A 172 18.27 0.48 -0.50
N ASN A 173 19.48 1.01 -0.32
CA ASN A 173 20.12 1.88 -1.30
C ASN A 173 20.96 1.04 -2.28
N CYS A 174 20.98 1.46 -3.53
CA CYS A 174 21.75 0.81 -4.58
C CYS A 174 22.62 1.85 -5.27
N ILE A 175 23.91 1.55 -5.42
CA ILE A 175 24.81 2.34 -6.26
C ILE A 175 24.98 1.62 -7.58
N ILE A 176 24.63 2.31 -8.66
CA ILE A 176 24.76 1.84 -10.03
C ILE A 176 25.89 2.58 -10.76
N ARG A 177 26.48 1.92 -11.75
CA ARG A 177 27.43 2.52 -12.69
C ARG A 177 26.92 2.38 -14.12
N PHE A 178 26.80 3.50 -14.81
CA PHE A 178 26.46 3.54 -16.23
C PHE A 178 27.64 3.12 -17.10
N GLU A 179 27.39 2.76 -18.37
CA GLU A 179 28.46 2.43 -19.33
C GLU A 179 29.42 3.61 -19.58
N THR A 180 28.95 4.84 -19.36
CA THR A 180 29.75 6.07 -19.42
C THR A 180 30.77 6.19 -18.28
N GLY A 181 30.70 5.32 -17.27
CA GLY A 181 31.53 5.37 -16.06
C GLY A 181 30.96 6.26 -14.95
N ALA A 182 29.85 6.96 -15.18
CA ALA A 182 29.16 7.73 -14.16
C ALA A 182 28.51 6.81 -13.12
N GLU A 183 28.56 7.21 -11.86
CA GLU A 183 27.94 6.48 -10.75
C GLU A 183 26.75 7.26 -10.20
N TYR A 184 25.71 6.54 -9.80
CA TYR A 184 24.49 7.12 -9.26
C TYR A 184 23.96 6.27 -8.11
N GLU A 185 23.52 6.92 -7.03
CA GLU A 185 22.89 6.27 -5.89
C GLU A 185 21.37 6.36 -6.02
N ILE A 186 20.72 5.20 -6.06
CA ILE A 186 19.28 5.03 -6.02
C ILE A 186 18.91 4.67 -4.59
N GLN A 187 18.24 5.60 -3.90
CA GLN A 187 17.72 5.33 -2.57
C GLN A 187 16.41 4.57 -2.66
N GLY A 188 16.18 3.64 -1.74
CA GLY A 188 14.94 2.88 -1.67
C GLY A 188 14.63 2.08 -2.95
N ILE A 189 15.61 1.31 -3.45
CA ILE A 189 15.51 0.62 -4.74
C ILE A 189 14.37 -0.40 -4.79
N TYR A 190 14.04 -1.04 -3.67
CA TYR A 190 12.93 -1.99 -3.60
C TYR A 190 11.63 -1.34 -3.10
N GLU A 191 11.76 -0.17 -2.51
CA GLU A 191 10.70 0.56 -1.85
C GLU A 191 10.06 1.50 -2.89
N TRP A 192 10.27 2.82 -2.79
CA TRP A 192 9.63 3.79 -3.67
C TRP A 192 10.18 3.81 -5.10
N ASN A 193 11.36 3.20 -5.36
CA ASN A 193 11.97 3.17 -6.69
C ASN A 193 11.83 1.85 -7.44
N GLN A 194 11.02 0.90 -6.94
CA GLN A 194 10.85 -0.42 -7.58
C GLN A 194 10.43 -0.33 -9.04
N TYR A 195 9.51 0.58 -9.38
CA TYR A 195 8.98 0.74 -10.75
C TYR A 195 9.96 1.41 -11.71
N ASN A 196 11.01 2.03 -11.17
CA ASN A 196 11.96 2.81 -11.93
C ASN A 196 13.19 2.00 -12.38
N TRP A 197 13.21 0.69 -12.12
CA TRP A 197 14.24 -0.21 -12.62
C TRP A 197 13.67 -1.57 -13.01
N ARG A 198 14.37 -2.27 -13.90
CA ARG A 198 14.06 -3.66 -14.28
C ARG A 198 15.34 -4.40 -14.62
N ARG A 199 15.31 -5.74 -14.58
CA ARG A 199 16.47 -6.53 -15.04
C ARG A 199 16.64 -6.35 -16.55
N ALA A 200 17.87 -6.11 -16.99
CA ALA A 200 18.19 -6.09 -18.41
C ALA A 200 17.93 -7.50 -18.97
N LYS A 201 17.19 -7.59 -20.08
CA LYS A 201 17.06 -8.86 -20.81
C LYS A 201 18.40 -9.13 -21.51
N ASN A 202 19.02 -10.27 -21.18
CA ASN A 202 20.18 -10.79 -21.90
C ASN A 202 19.81 -11.16 -23.34
#